data_AF-A0A831X8T5-F1
#
_entry.id   AF-A0A831X8T5-F1
#
_cell.length_a   1.000
_cell.length_b   1.000
_cell.length_c   1.000
_cell.angle_alpha   90.00
_cell.angle_beta   90.00
_cell.angle_gamma   90.00
#
_symmetry.space_group_name_H-M   'P 1'
#
loop_
_entity.id
_entity.type
_entity.pdbx_description
1 polymer ?
#
loop_
_entity_poly.entity_id
_entity_poly.type
_entity_poly.pdbx_seq_one_letter_code
_entity_poly.pdbx_strand_id
1 'polypeptide(L)' 'MVARYLRKAMERARFERWPEEGVVYGEIPQLPDVWATAETEEECRRALEEVLKEWIKGSVGEAWAVD' A
#
# COMPACT_ATOMS: atom_id res chain seq x y z
N MET A 1 -16.00 0.86 8.95
CA MET A 1 -15.16 2.08 8.92
C MET A 1 -13.84 1.84 8.18
N VAL A 2 -13.08 0.80 8.53
CA VAL A 2 -11.78 0.44 7.90
C VAL A 2 -11.86 0.29 6.38
N ALA A 3 -12.87 -0.40 5.84
CA ALA A 3 -13.03 -0.57 4.39
C ALA A 3 -13.16 0.76 3.61
N ARG A 4 -13.74 1.81 4.21
CA ARG A 4 -13.84 3.13 3.57
C ARG A 4 -12.48 3.85 3.56
N TYR A 5 -11.71 3.71 4.63
CA TYR A 5 -10.37 4.27 4.72
C TYR A 5 -9.45 3.61 3.69
N LEU A 6 -9.45 2.28 3.65
CA LEU A 6 -8.67 1.50 2.70
C LEU A 6 -8.96 1.92 1.25
N ARG A 7 -10.24 1.99 0.86
CA ARG A 7 -10.61 2.49 -0.48
C ARG A 7 -10.10 3.90 -0.76
N LYS A 8 -10.29 4.84 0.17
CA LYS A 8 -9.83 6.24 0.00
C LYS A 8 -8.31 6.39 -0.08
N ALA A 9 -7.56 5.54 0.62
CA ALA A 9 -6.11 5.51 0.53
C ALA A 9 -5.67 4.93 -0.82
N MET A 10 -6.29 3.82 -1.26
CA MET A 10 -6.03 3.20 -2.56
C MET A 10 -6.44 4.09 -3.75
N GLU A 11 -7.43 4.98 -3.60
CA GLU A 11 -7.76 6.01 -4.60
C GLU A 11 -6.62 7.01 -4.85
N ARG A 12 -5.68 7.14 -3.91
CA ARG A 12 -4.49 7.99 -4.03
C ARG A 12 -3.25 7.24 -4.49
N ALA A 13 -3.36 5.94 -4.70
CA ALA A 13 -2.24 5.12 -5.15
C ALA A 13 -1.75 5.60 -6.52
N ARG A 14 -0.44 5.58 -6.70
CA ARG A 14 0.23 5.84 -7.97
C ARG A 14 0.93 4.57 -8.42
N PHE A 15 0.94 4.34 -9.72
CA PHE A 15 1.60 3.19 -10.34
C PHE A 15 2.54 3.68 -11.42
N GLU A 16 3.74 3.14 -11.43
CA GLU A 16 4.77 3.42 -12.42
C GLU A 16 5.36 2.11 -12.93
N ARG A 17 5.43 1.94 -14.26
CA ARG A 17 6.10 0.78 -14.85
C ARG A 17 7.59 1.07 -14.96
N TRP A 18 8.42 0.16 -14.45
CA TRP A 18 9.88 0.20 -14.54
C TRP A 18 10.34 -0.86 -15.55
N PRO A 19 10.60 -0.47 -16.83
CA PRO A 19 10.83 -1.44 -17.90
C PRO A 19 12.12 -2.23 -17.75
N GLU A 20 13.15 -1.65 -17.14
CA GLU A 20 14.45 -2.30 -16.93
C GLU A 20 14.37 -3.46 -15.92
N GLU A 21 13.53 -3.28 -14.90
CA GLU A 21 13.29 -4.28 -13.84
C GLU A 21 12.13 -5.24 -14.19
N GLY A 22 11.35 -4.93 -15.24
CA GLY A 22 10.21 -5.75 -15.65
C GLY A 22 9.03 -5.73 -14.66
N VAL A 23 8.92 -4.70 -13.82
CA VAL A 23 7.89 -4.59 -12.78
C VAL A 23 7.07 -3.30 -12.90
N VAL A 24 5.95 -3.29 -12.20
CA VAL A 24 5.17 -2.11 -11.84
C VAL A 24 5.43 -1.81 -10.37
N TYR A 25 5.87 -0.60 -10.07
CA TYR A 25 5.96 -0.04 -8.74
C TYR A 25 4.64 0.66 -8.38
N GLY A 26 4.15 0.46 -7.17
CA GLY A 26 2.95 1.08 -6.64
C GLY A 26 3.20 1.67 -5.27
N GLU A 27 2.74 2.90 -5.04
CA GLU A 27 2.90 3.61 -3.77
C GLU A 27 1.64 4.39 -3.39
N ILE A 28 1.51 4.72 -2.12
CA ILE A 28 0.57 5.75 -1.65
C ILE A 28 1.41 6.94 -1.16
N PRO A 29 1.51 8.06 -1.91
CA PRO A 29 2.48 9.12 -1.61
C PRO A 29 2.40 9.75 -0.22
N GLN A 30 1.24 9.66 0.44
CA GLN A 30 1.04 10.18 1.80
C GLN A 30 1.48 9.19 2.89
N LEU A 31 1.85 7.96 2.52
CA LEU A 31 2.24 6.86 3.39
C LEU A 31 3.58 6.28 2.87
N PRO A 32 4.73 6.88 3.24
CA PRO A 32 6.03 6.56 2.62
C PRO A 32 6.47 5.09 2.80
N ASP A 33 6.00 4.42 3.85
CA ASP A 33 6.30 3.00 4.11
C ASP A 33 5.29 2.03 3.44
N VAL A 34 4.35 2.54 2.64
CA VAL A 34 3.30 1.75 1.97
C VAL A 34 3.54 1.78 0.47
N TRP A 35 4.26 0.76 0.00
CA TRP A 35 4.56 0.53 -1.41
C TRP A 35 4.62 -0.97 -1.72
N ALA A 36 4.52 -1.32 -3.00
CA ALA A 36 4.64 -2.69 -3.49
C ALA A 36 5.19 -2.70 -4.93
N THR A 37 5.66 -3.86 -5.38
CA THR A 37 6.05 -4.11 -6.77
C THR A 37 5.47 -5.44 -7.24
N ALA A 38 5.05 -5.53 -8.50
CA ALA A 38 4.66 -6.80 -9.14
C ALA A 38 4.83 -6.73 -10.66
N GLU A 39 4.72 -7.85 -11.37
CA GLU A 39 4.88 -7.91 -12.83
C GLU A 39 3.76 -7.13 -13.58
N THR A 40 2.56 -7.11 -13.01
CA THR A 40 1.41 -6.39 -13.58
C THR A 40 0.84 -5.33 -12.65
N GLU A 41 0.16 -4.32 -13.21
CA GLU A 41 -0.49 -3.27 -12.42
C GLU A 41 -1.59 -3.84 -11.52
N GLU A 42 -2.31 -4.86 -11.99
CA GLU A 42 -3.36 -5.52 -11.19
C GLU A 42 -2.78 -6.25 -9.97
N GLU A 43 -1.71 -7.02 -10.16
CA GLU A 43 -1.02 -7.69 -9.05
C GLU A 43 -0.39 -6.68 -8.10
N CYS A 44 0.21 -5.62 -8.64
CA CYS A 44 0.80 -4.55 -7.83
C CYS A 44 -0.26 -3.86 -6.99
N ARG A 45 -1.46 -3.63 -7.55
CA ARG A 45 -2.60 -3.04 -6.81
C ARG A 45 -3.08 -3.95 -5.69
N ARG A 46 -3.17 -5.26 -5.93
CA ARG A 46 -3.54 -6.25 -4.90
C ARG A 46 -2.49 -6.31 -3.79
N ALA A 47 -1.22 -6.35 -4.14
CA ALA A 47 -0.11 -6.36 -3.19
C ALA A 47 -0.08 -5.08 -2.34
N LEU A 48 -0.24 -3.91 -2.98
CA LEU A 48 -0.29 -2.62 -2.29
C LEU A 48 -1.46 -2.54 -1.30
N GLU A 49 -2.61 -3.12 -1.64
CA GLU A 49 -3.76 -3.21 -0.73
C GLU A 49 -3.44 -4.05 0.52
N GLU A 50 -2.73 -5.17 0.37
CA GLU A 50 -2.32 -6.00 1.51
C GLU A 50 -1.28 -5.30 2.40
N VAL A 51 -0.28 -4.63 1.80
CA VAL A 51 0.69 -3.82 2.56
C VAL A 51 -0.03 -2.71 3.35
N LEU A 52 -1.00 -2.03 2.74
CA LEU A 52 -1.81 -1.02 3.40
C LEU A 52 -2.63 -1.62 4.57
N LYS A 53 -3.18 -2.83 4.43
CA LYS A 53 -3.92 -3.51 5.52
C LYS A 53 -3.02 -3.78 6.72
N GLU A 54 -1.82 -4.32 6.49
CA GLU A 54 -0.86 -4.58 7.56
C GLU A 54 -0.34 -3.27 8.19
N TRP A 55 -0.09 -2.23 7.38
CA TRP A 55 0.29 -0.92 7.90
C TRP A 55 -0.78 -0.32 8.83
N ILE A 56 -2.07 -0.41 8.46
CA ILE A 56 -3.18 0.05 9.32
C ILE A 56 -3.22 -0.75 10.62
N LYS A 57 -3.03 -2.08 10.56
CA LYS A 57 -3.01 -2.95 11.74
C LYS A 57 -1.85 -2.59 12.68
N GLY A 58 -0.66 -2.35 12.14
CA GLY A 58 0.51 -1.91 12.90
C GLY A 58 0.34 -0.52 13.52
N SER A 59 -0.16 0.44 12.74
CA SER A 59 -0.39 1.83 13.18
C SER A 59 -1.40 1.93 14.32
N VAL A 60 -2.40 1.03 14.35
CA VAL A 60 -3.35 0.94 15.46
C VAL A 60 -2.73 0.18 16.66
N GLY A 61 -1.76 -0.70 16.44
CA GLY A 61 -1.06 -1.43 17.50
C GLY A 61 -0.06 -0.59 18.29
N GLU A 62 0.71 0.29 17.64
CA GLU A 62 1.68 1.17 18.31
C GLU A 62 1.04 2.16 19.29
N ALA A 63 -0.22 2.54 19.09
CA ALA A 63 -0.97 3.40 20.01
C ALA A 63 -1.34 2.72 21.35
N TRP A 64 -1.18 1.39 21.46
CA TRP A 64 -1.52 0.61 22.66
C TRP A 64 -0.34 -0.24 23.17
N ALA A 65 0.81 -0.18 22.51
CA ALA A 65 2.06 -0.79 22.97
C ALA A 65 2.89 0.25 23.74
N VAL A 66 2.36 0.68 24.87
CA VAL A 66 3.13 1.36 25.93
C VAL A 66 2.85 0.58 27.22
N ASP A 67 3.74 -0.36 27.53
CA ASP A 67 3.96 -0.82 28.91
C ASP A 67 4.87 0.18 29.62
#